data_AF-A0A3B9VKZ5-F1
#
_entry.id   AF-A0A3B9VKZ5-F1
#
_cell.length_a   1.000
_cell.length_b   1.000
_cell.length_c   1.000
_cell.angle_alpha   90.00
_cell.angle_beta   90.00
_cell.angle_gamma   90.00
#
_symmetry.space_group_name_H-M   'P 1'
#
loop_
_entity.id
_entity.type
_entity.pdbx_description
1 polymer ?
#
loop_
_entity_poly.entity_id
_entity_poly.type
_entity_poly.pdbx_seq_one_letter_code
_entity_poly.pdbx_strand_id
1 'polypeptide(L)'
;MSLAEVPNFDERRSNAPEFDRTPPQDLVAEQSVLGGMLLSKDAIGEVVEVIRHRDFYRPAHELIFEVIVDLYGKGEPADAVTVSAELTKRGEITRAGGAPYLHTLISAVPTAANASYYAKIVRERAIARRLVEAGTKIVQLGYAAEGDVDSIVDMAEQEVYQVTERRAGEDFVQLSSLIPTALDQIEKLQSGELAEGIKTGFKDLDALTNGFHPGNMIVIAARPA
;
A
#
# COMPACT_ATOMS: atom_id res chain seq x y z
N MET A 1 -66.93 33.12 0.61
CA MET A 1 -66.47 33.13 -0.80
C MET A 1 -65.28 34.08 -0.83
N SER A 2 -64.03 33.65 -0.62
CA SER A 2 -63.13 32.84 -1.47
C SER A 2 -62.74 33.51 -2.80
N LEU A 3 -61.45 33.33 -3.16
CA LEU A 3 -60.65 33.77 -4.32
C LEU A 3 -59.75 34.99 -3.99
N ALA A 4 -58.41 34.92 -3.95
CA ALA A 4 -57.46 33.83 -4.14
C ALA A 4 -56.10 34.24 -3.53
N GLU A 5 -55.63 33.52 -2.51
CA GLU A 5 -54.21 33.53 -2.13
C GLU A 5 -53.47 32.55 -3.04
N VAL A 6 -52.61 33.09 -3.89
CA VAL A 6 -51.66 32.30 -4.67
C VAL A 6 -50.45 32.05 -3.76
N PRO A 7 -50.09 30.79 -3.44
CA PRO A 7 -48.85 30.55 -2.72
C PRO A 7 -47.68 30.84 -3.65
N ASN A 8 -46.77 31.70 -3.21
CA ASN A 8 -45.50 31.96 -3.87
C ASN A 8 -44.63 30.67 -3.78
N PHE A 9 -44.53 29.94 -4.89
CA PHE A 9 -43.74 28.70 -5.01
C PHE A 9 -42.27 28.95 -5.40
N ASP A 10 -41.66 30.01 -4.88
CA ASP A 10 -40.23 30.32 -5.08
C ASP A 10 -39.38 30.04 -3.84
N GLU A 11 -39.64 28.91 -3.17
CA GLU A 11 -38.68 28.28 -2.24
C GLU A 11 -38.08 27.00 -2.82
N ARG A 12 -37.85 26.96 -4.14
CA ARG A 12 -36.81 26.08 -4.66
C ARG A 12 -35.46 26.72 -4.36
N ARG A 13 -35.06 26.62 -3.07
CA ARG A 13 -33.64 26.67 -2.71
C ARG A 13 -32.93 25.74 -3.68
N SER A 14 -32.10 26.32 -4.53
CA SER A 14 -31.14 25.59 -5.35
C SER A 14 -30.18 24.88 -4.40
N ASN A 15 -30.58 23.72 -3.88
CA ASN A 15 -29.69 22.73 -3.31
C ASN A 15 -28.92 22.09 -4.47
N ALA A 16 -28.04 22.87 -5.11
CA ALA A 16 -26.84 22.27 -5.66
C ALA A 16 -26.07 21.74 -4.44
N PRO A 17 -25.69 20.45 -4.39
CA PRO A 17 -24.93 19.96 -3.26
C PRO A 17 -23.59 20.72 -3.24
N GLU A 18 -23.36 21.49 -2.17
CA GLU A 18 -22.05 22.07 -1.88
C GLU A 18 -21.04 20.92 -1.83
N PHE A 19 -20.20 20.82 -2.84
CA PHE A 19 -18.97 20.01 -2.85
C PHE A 19 -17.90 20.64 -1.93
N ASP A 20 -18.30 21.23 -0.79
CA ASP A 20 -17.41 21.83 0.22
C ASP A 20 -17.11 20.87 1.37
N ARG A 21 -17.22 19.56 1.10
CA ARG A 21 -16.83 18.52 2.06
C ARG A 21 -15.38 18.16 1.79
N THR A 22 -14.54 18.38 2.79
CA THR A 22 -13.18 17.83 2.80
C THR A 22 -13.25 16.31 2.59
N PRO A 23 -12.46 15.76 1.66
CA PRO A 23 -12.45 14.32 1.43
C PRO A 23 -12.13 13.55 2.73
N PRO A 24 -12.68 12.34 2.91
CA PRO A 24 -12.41 11.52 4.09
C PRO A 24 -10.91 11.34 4.33
N GLN A 25 -10.46 11.74 5.52
CA GLN A 25 -9.07 11.73 5.93
C GLN A 25 -8.95 11.63 7.46
N ASP A 26 -7.80 11.19 7.94
CA ASP A 26 -7.41 11.26 9.35
C ASP A 26 -5.91 11.53 9.44
N LEU A 27 -5.55 12.82 9.53
CA LEU A 27 -4.16 13.24 9.51
C LEU A 27 -3.38 12.77 10.74
N VAL A 28 -4.05 12.63 11.88
CA VAL A 28 -3.42 12.18 13.12
C VAL A 28 -3.09 10.69 13.01
N ALA A 29 -4.00 9.89 12.45
CA ALA A 29 -3.73 8.49 12.14
C ALA A 29 -2.57 8.35 11.14
N GLU A 30 -2.55 9.14 10.06
CA GLU A 30 -1.45 9.11 9.07
C GLU A 30 -0.09 9.43 9.71
N GLN A 31 -0.03 10.50 10.52
CA GLN A 31 1.17 10.84 11.27
C GLN A 31 1.58 9.72 12.21
N SER A 32 0.59 9.06 12.83
CA SER A 32 0.85 8.00 13.78
C SER A 32 1.39 6.72 13.13
N VAL A 33 0.95 6.42 11.91
CA VAL A 33 1.49 5.32 11.12
C VAL A 33 2.95 5.59 10.78
N LEU A 34 3.25 6.75 10.19
CA LEU A 34 4.62 7.08 9.77
C LEU A 34 5.57 7.18 10.97
N GLY A 35 5.14 7.79 12.08
CA GLY A 35 5.93 7.85 13.30
C GLY A 35 6.23 6.46 13.87
N GLY A 36 5.26 5.56 13.86
CA GLY A 36 5.44 4.17 14.30
C GLY A 36 6.43 3.41 13.41
N MET A 37 6.34 3.59 12.10
CA MET A 37 7.25 2.99 11.12
C MET A 37 8.70 3.49 11.28
N LEU A 38 8.89 4.78 11.56
CA LEU A 38 10.21 5.38 11.81
C LEU A 38 10.84 4.93 13.14
N LEU A 39 10.02 4.42 14.08
CA LEU A 39 10.46 3.94 15.40
C LEU A 39 10.82 2.45 15.42
N SER A 40 10.12 1.62 14.64
CA SER A 40 10.28 0.16 14.68
C SER A 40 10.21 -0.47 13.30
N LYS A 41 11.19 -1.33 13.01
CA LYS A 41 11.22 -2.16 11.80
C LYS A 41 10.03 -3.11 11.73
N ASP A 42 9.58 -3.65 12.86
CA ASP A 42 8.46 -4.59 12.91
C ASP A 42 7.15 -3.89 12.54
N ALA A 43 6.99 -2.64 12.98
CA ALA A 43 5.83 -1.82 12.62
C ALA A 43 5.76 -1.55 11.11
N ILE A 44 6.91 -1.44 10.41
CA ILE A 44 6.93 -1.34 8.96
C ILE A 44 6.29 -2.58 8.34
N GLY A 45 6.72 -3.77 8.75
CA GLY A 45 6.20 -5.04 8.25
C GLY A 45 4.69 -5.17 8.40
N GLU A 46 4.15 -4.85 9.58
CA GLU A 46 2.71 -4.91 9.82
C GLU A 46 1.92 -3.87 9.01
N VAL A 47 2.46 -2.65 8.86
CA VAL A 47 1.75 -1.57 8.17
C VAL A 47 1.70 -1.83 6.65
N VAL A 48 2.77 -2.34 6.05
CA VAL A 48 2.80 -2.62 4.60
C VAL A 48 1.82 -3.73 4.20
N GLU A 49 1.36 -4.57 5.12
CA GLU A 49 0.29 -5.54 4.85
C GLU A 49 -1.09 -4.86 4.75
N VAL A 50 -1.28 -3.72 5.43
CA VAL A 50 -2.59 -3.07 5.58
C VAL A 50 -2.82 -1.97 4.54
N ILE A 51 -1.81 -1.15 4.26
CA ILE A 51 -1.93 0.03 3.40
C ILE A 51 -0.85 0.11 2.32
N ARG A 52 -1.09 0.97 1.34
CA ARG A 52 -0.15 1.38 0.29
C ARG A 52 0.04 2.88 0.33
N HIS A 53 1.09 3.39 -0.31
CA HIS A 53 1.40 4.82 -0.36
C HIS A 53 0.18 5.67 -0.81
N ARG A 54 -0.61 5.23 -1.80
CA ARG A 54 -1.82 5.94 -2.28
C ARG A 54 -3.01 5.95 -1.31
N ASP A 55 -2.89 5.34 -0.14
CA ASP A 55 -3.94 5.39 0.89
C ASP A 55 -3.84 6.65 1.75
N PHE A 56 -2.67 7.30 1.81
CA PHE A 56 -2.53 8.58 2.50
C PHE A 56 -3.27 9.69 1.76
N TYR A 57 -3.82 10.65 2.50
CA TYR A 57 -4.44 11.85 1.95
C TYR A 57 -3.40 12.92 1.65
N ARG A 58 -2.34 13.05 2.48
CA ARG A 58 -1.30 14.05 2.25
C ARG A 58 -0.22 13.51 1.31
N PRO A 59 0.07 14.19 0.19
CA PRO A 59 1.17 13.78 -0.71
C PRO A 59 2.54 13.69 -0.02
N ALA A 60 2.80 14.54 0.98
CA ALA A 60 4.01 14.46 1.79
C ALA A 60 4.12 13.12 2.55
N HIS A 61 3.00 12.59 3.04
CA HIS A 61 2.96 11.31 3.75
C HIS A 61 3.11 10.13 2.78
N GLU A 62 2.51 10.21 1.59
CA GLU A 62 2.72 9.21 0.53
C GLU A 62 4.21 9.03 0.23
N LEU A 63 4.90 10.15 0.05
CA LEU A 63 6.33 10.21 -0.25
C LEU A 63 7.21 9.61 0.87
N ILE A 64 6.93 9.99 2.12
CA ILE A 64 7.66 9.48 3.28
C ILE A 64 7.44 7.96 3.40
N PHE A 65 6.21 7.48 3.23
CA PHE A 65 5.89 6.06 3.24
C PHE A 65 6.67 5.30 2.16
N GLU A 66 6.67 5.79 0.92
CA GLU A 66 7.39 5.17 -0.19
C GLU A 66 8.88 5.01 0.11
N VAL A 67 9.53 6.07 0.63
CA VAL A 67 10.95 6.01 1.01
C VAL A 67 11.20 5.01 2.15
N ILE A 68 10.32 4.96 3.16
CA ILE A 68 10.44 3.98 4.25
C ILE A 68 10.38 2.55 3.70
N VAL A 69 9.42 2.27 2.80
CA VAL A 69 9.26 0.94 2.18
C VAL A 69 10.46 0.59 1.30
N ASP A 70 10.98 1.54 0.52
CA ASP A 70 12.16 1.33 -0.31
C ASP A 70 13.41 0.96 0.51
N LEU A 71 13.65 1.67 1.62
CA LEU A 71 14.77 1.38 2.53
C LEU A 71 14.58 0.02 3.19
N TYR A 72 13.36 -0.27 3.66
CA TYR A 72 13.02 -1.56 4.26
C TYR A 72 13.23 -2.73 3.28
N GLY A 73 12.82 -2.56 2.01
CA GLY A 73 13.00 -3.55 0.96
C GLY A 73 14.47 -3.81 0.60
N LYS A 74 15.35 -2.81 0.77
CA LYS A 74 16.82 -2.96 0.64
C LYS A 74 17.49 -3.56 1.87
N GLY A 75 16.73 -3.78 2.95
CA GLY A 75 17.27 -4.20 4.24
C GLY A 75 18.01 -3.10 5.01
N GLU A 76 17.85 -1.84 4.58
CA GLU A 76 18.42 -0.67 5.25
C GLU A 76 17.49 -0.22 6.41
N PRO A 77 18.05 0.34 7.51
CA PRO A 77 17.22 0.94 8.55
C PRO A 77 16.45 2.14 7.99
N ALA A 78 15.17 2.25 8.34
CA ALA A 78 14.28 3.34 7.92
C ALA A 78 13.90 4.22 9.12
N ASP A 79 14.88 4.91 9.66
CA ASP A 79 14.72 5.90 10.73
C ASP A 79 14.67 7.34 10.16
N ALA A 80 14.44 8.35 11.03
CA ALA A 80 14.34 9.74 10.58
C ALA A 80 15.62 10.25 9.88
N VAL A 81 16.80 9.72 10.22
CA VAL A 81 18.08 10.18 9.65
C VAL A 81 18.25 9.61 8.24
N THR A 82 18.08 8.30 8.10
CA THR A 82 18.19 7.57 6.83
C THR A 82 17.11 7.99 5.83
N VAL A 83 15.85 8.11 6.28
CA VAL A 83 14.75 8.60 5.44
C VAL A 83 15.00 10.05 5.00
N SER A 84 15.49 10.91 5.89
CA SER A 84 15.86 12.30 5.53
C SER A 84 16.98 12.34 4.47
N ALA A 85 18.00 11.50 4.63
CA ALA A 85 19.12 11.42 3.70
C ALA A 85 18.66 10.95 2.31
N GLU A 86 17.82 9.91 2.25
CA GLU A 86 17.29 9.37 1.00
C GLU A 86 16.35 10.39 0.31
N LEU A 87 15.45 11.04 1.07
CA LEU A 87 14.60 12.12 0.55
C LEU A 87 15.42 13.31 0.03
N THR A 88 16.54 13.64 0.69
CA THR A 88 17.44 14.71 0.25
C THR A 88 18.15 14.33 -1.04
N LYS A 89 18.64 13.09 -1.14
CA LYS A 89 19.27 12.54 -2.34
C LYS A 89 18.33 12.54 -3.55
N ARG A 90 17.03 12.28 -3.32
CA ARG A 90 15.97 12.36 -4.35
C ARG A 90 15.55 13.80 -4.69
N GLY A 91 15.95 14.79 -3.90
CA GLY A 91 15.53 16.18 -4.06
C GLY A 91 14.09 16.46 -3.59
N GLU A 92 13.53 15.58 -2.76
CA GLU A 92 12.10 15.62 -2.38
C GLU A 92 11.88 15.99 -0.90
N ILE A 93 12.95 16.16 -0.13
CA ILE A 93 12.89 16.51 1.31
C ILE A 93 12.02 17.73 1.61
N THR A 94 12.04 18.75 0.74
CA THR A 94 11.20 19.94 0.90
C THR A 94 9.71 19.61 0.73
N ARG A 95 9.36 18.73 -0.21
CA ARG A 95 7.98 18.26 -0.42
C ARG A 95 7.49 17.38 0.72
N ALA A 96 8.40 16.67 1.39
CA ALA A 96 8.14 15.88 2.59
C ALA A 96 7.88 16.72 3.86
N GLY A 97 8.04 18.05 3.80
CA GLY A 97 7.94 18.93 4.97
C GLY A 97 9.28 19.20 5.69
N GLY A 98 10.39 18.70 5.16
CA GLY A 98 11.74 18.91 5.68
C GLY A 98 12.15 17.90 6.75
N ALA A 99 13.46 17.84 7.04
CA ALA A 99 14.02 16.94 8.05
C ALA A 99 13.36 17.08 9.45
N PRO A 100 13.04 18.28 9.96
CA PRO A 100 12.37 18.41 11.27
C PRO A 100 10.98 17.76 11.32
N TYR A 101 10.31 17.63 10.17
CA TYR A 101 8.98 17.03 10.12
C TYR A 101 9.03 15.54 10.48
N LEU A 102 10.06 14.80 10.07
CA LEU A 102 10.22 13.39 10.41
C LEU A 102 10.30 13.17 11.93
N HIS A 103 11.02 14.05 12.64
CA HIS A 103 11.07 14.02 14.11
C HIS A 103 9.73 14.39 14.76
N THR A 104 8.95 15.25 14.10
CA THR A 104 7.58 15.58 14.53
C THR A 104 6.67 14.35 14.43
N LEU A 105 6.79 13.56 13.36
CA LEU A 105 6.04 12.31 13.18
C LEU A 105 6.34 11.30 14.29
N ILE A 106 7.62 11.13 14.63
CA ILE A 106 8.04 10.27 15.75
C ILE A 106 7.41 10.75 17.06
N SER A 107 7.44 12.06 17.30
CA SER A 107 6.92 12.66 18.54
C SER A 107 5.40 12.60 18.66
N ALA A 108 4.67 12.41 17.55
CA ALA A 108 3.23 12.25 17.53
C ALA A 108 2.76 10.88 18.03
N VAL A 109 3.67 9.90 18.12
CA VAL A 109 3.33 8.50 18.41
C VAL A 109 3.75 8.09 19.82
N PRO A 110 2.81 7.68 20.67
CA PRO A 110 3.15 7.17 22.00
C PRO A 110 3.90 5.83 21.97
N THR A 111 3.59 4.97 21.00
CA THR A 111 4.20 3.64 20.84
C THR A 111 4.08 3.13 19.41
N ALA A 112 5.13 2.47 18.91
CA ALA A 112 5.14 1.84 17.59
C ALA A 112 4.19 0.63 17.50
N ALA A 113 3.85 0.00 18.63
CA ALA A 113 2.99 -1.19 18.67
C ALA A 113 1.57 -0.96 18.14
N ASN A 114 1.11 0.30 18.11
CA ASN A 114 -0.22 0.65 17.63
C ASN A 114 -0.25 1.06 16.14
N ALA A 115 0.89 1.01 15.43
CA ALA A 115 0.99 1.46 14.05
C ALA A 115 0.00 0.72 13.13
N SER A 116 -0.15 -0.60 13.27
CA SER A 116 -1.10 -1.41 12.50
C SER A 116 -2.57 -1.00 12.74
N TYR A 117 -2.91 -0.61 13.97
CA TYR A 117 -4.26 -0.11 14.28
C TYR A 117 -4.54 1.21 13.56
N TYR A 118 -3.60 2.16 13.60
CA TYR A 118 -3.76 3.43 12.88
C TYR A 118 -3.77 3.24 11.35
N ALA A 119 -3.02 2.26 10.83
CA ALA A 119 -3.04 1.93 9.41
C ALA A 119 -4.43 1.47 8.94
N LYS A 120 -5.18 0.74 9.78
CA LYS A 120 -6.58 0.38 9.46
C LYS A 120 -7.47 1.61 9.36
N ILE A 121 -7.30 2.61 10.23
CA ILE A 121 -8.04 3.88 10.15
C ILE A 121 -7.72 4.60 8.84
N VAL A 122 -6.44 4.72 8.48
CA VAL A 122 -6.02 5.34 7.20
C VAL A 122 -6.64 4.61 6.02
N ARG A 123 -6.64 3.26 6.04
CA ARG A 123 -7.26 2.43 5.00
C ARG A 123 -8.76 2.70 4.87
N GLU A 124 -9.49 2.75 5.97
CA GLU A 124 -10.94 3.04 5.96
C GLU A 124 -11.22 4.41 5.34
N ARG A 125 -10.43 5.43 5.69
CA ARG A 125 -10.54 6.77 5.09
C ARG A 125 -10.18 6.78 3.61
N ALA A 126 -9.16 6.02 3.21
CA ALA A 126 -8.78 5.87 1.80
C ALA A 126 -9.90 5.22 0.96
N ILE A 127 -10.54 4.17 1.48
CA ILE A 127 -11.68 3.51 0.81
C ILE A 127 -12.85 4.49 0.68
N ALA A 128 -13.20 5.20 1.75
CA ALA A 128 -14.26 6.20 1.73
C ALA A 128 -13.95 7.33 0.73
N ARG A 129 -12.69 7.78 0.65
CA ARG A 129 -12.24 8.79 -0.33
C ARG A 129 -12.38 8.30 -1.77
N ARG A 130 -11.94 7.08 -2.07
CA ARG A 130 -12.10 6.46 -3.39
C ARG A 130 -13.57 6.31 -3.79
N LEU A 131 -14.44 5.99 -2.83
CA LEU A 131 -15.88 5.90 -3.09
C LEU A 131 -16.47 7.26 -3.50
N VAL A 132 -16.02 8.35 -2.87
CA VAL A 132 -16.42 9.71 -3.25
C VAL A 132 -15.91 10.07 -4.65
N GLU A 133 -14.67 9.71 -4.97
CA GLU A 133 -14.08 9.92 -6.29
C GLU A 133 -14.84 9.15 -7.39
N ALA A 134 -15.10 7.86 -7.16
CA ALA A 134 -15.88 7.01 -8.06
C ALA A 134 -17.29 7.56 -8.26
N GLY A 135 -17.97 7.95 -7.18
CA GLY A 135 -19.30 8.57 -7.27
C GLY A 135 -19.30 9.86 -8.09
N THR A 136 -18.28 10.70 -7.90
CA THR A 136 -18.11 11.94 -8.69
C THR A 136 -17.91 11.63 -10.17
N LYS A 137 -17.11 10.62 -10.49
CA LYS A 137 -16.86 10.20 -11.87
C LYS A 137 -18.11 9.60 -12.53
N ILE A 138 -18.89 8.80 -11.79
CA ILE A 138 -20.17 8.26 -12.28
C ILE A 138 -21.16 9.38 -12.58
N VAL A 139 -21.24 10.41 -11.73
CA VAL A 139 -22.06 11.60 -12.00
C VAL A 139 -21.60 12.31 -13.26
N GLN A 140 -20.29 12.48 -13.47
CA GLN A 140 -19.72 13.07 -14.68
C GLN A 140 -20.07 12.26 -15.93
N LEU A 141 -19.97 10.92 -15.86
CA LEU A 141 -20.38 10.03 -16.96
C LEU A 141 -21.86 10.20 -17.31
N GLY A 142 -22.73 10.36 -16.31
CA GLY A 142 -24.16 10.60 -16.52
C GLY A 142 -24.47 11.93 -17.23
N TYR A 143 -23.72 13.00 -16.96
CA TYR A 143 -23.88 14.28 -17.65
C TYR A 143 -23.23 14.31 -19.04
N ALA A 144 -22.13 13.57 -19.23
CA ALA A 144 -21.42 13.46 -20.50
C ALA A 144 -22.03 12.40 -21.44
N ALA A 145 -23.20 11.85 -21.10
CA ALA A 145 -23.84 10.77 -21.82
C ALA A 145 -24.33 11.23 -23.21
N GLU A 146 -23.45 11.09 -24.20
CA GLU A 146 -23.77 11.13 -25.63
C GLU A 146 -23.26 9.83 -26.27
N GLY A 147 -24.16 8.90 -26.63
CA GLY A 147 -23.79 7.61 -27.22
C GLY A 147 -24.57 6.41 -26.66
N ASP A 148 -23.94 5.24 -26.71
CA ASP A 148 -24.51 3.97 -26.24
C ASP A 148 -24.57 3.91 -24.71
N VAL A 149 -25.78 3.86 -24.17
CA VAL A 149 -26.06 3.86 -22.73
C VAL A 149 -25.44 2.63 -22.05
N ASP A 150 -25.38 1.49 -22.73
CA ASP A 150 -24.84 0.25 -22.17
C ASP A 150 -23.35 0.42 -21.85
N SER A 151 -22.59 1.06 -22.74
CA SER A 151 -21.17 1.36 -22.50
C SER A 151 -20.91 2.26 -21.28
N ILE A 152 -21.83 3.19 -21.00
CA ILE A 152 -21.73 4.11 -19.85
C ILE A 152 -22.01 3.37 -18.53
N VAL A 153 -22.97 2.45 -18.55
CA VAL A 153 -23.28 1.59 -17.40
C VAL A 153 -22.07 0.69 -17.08
N ASP A 154 -21.47 0.06 -18.10
CA ASP A 154 -20.27 -0.77 -17.92
C ASP A 154 -19.11 0.02 -17.30
N MET A 155 -18.88 1.26 -17.76
CA MET A 155 -17.86 2.14 -17.19
C MET A 155 -18.16 2.49 -15.72
N ALA A 156 -19.43 2.73 -15.37
CA ALA A 156 -19.82 3.02 -13.99
C ALA A 156 -19.62 1.81 -13.07
N GLU A 157 -19.96 0.61 -13.53
CA GLU A 157 -19.70 -0.64 -12.79
C GLU A 157 -18.20 -0.83 -12.54
N GLN A 158 -17.37 -0.58 -13.57
CA GLN A 158 -15.91 -0.68 -13.45
C GLN A 158 -15.34 0.30 -12.41
N GLU A 159 -15.87 1.52 -12.31
CA GLU A 159 -15.44 2.49 -11.29
C GLU A 159 -15.77 2.03 -9.86
N VAL A 160 -16.97 1.47 -9.64
CA VAL A 160 -17.34 0.95 -8.31
C VAL A 160 -16.48 -0.26 -7.94
N TYR A 161 -16.22 -1.14 -8.92
CA TYR A 161 -15.40 -2.33 -8.71
C TYR A 161 -13.99 -1.99 -8.21
N GLN A 162 -13.35 -0.97 -8.81
CA GLN A 162 -12.01 -0.50 -8.42
C GLN A 162 -11.91 -0.02 -6.96
N VAL A 163 -13.02 0.42 -6.34
CA VAL A 163 -13.05 0.82 -4.92
C VAL A 163 -12.92 -0.40 -4.00
N THR A 164 -13.46 -1.54 -4.42
CA THR A 164 -13.52 -2.78 -3.61
C THR A 164 -12.27 -3.66 -3.76
N GLU A 165 -11.58 -3.58 -4.90
CA GLU A 165 -10.51 -4.51 -5.27
C GLU A 165 -9.11 -4.04 -4.83
N ARG A 166 -8.94 -3.84 -3.52
CA ARG A 166 -7.62 -3.85 -2.85
C ARG A 166 -7.66 -4.60 -1.52
N ARG A 167 -8.36 -5.74 -1.48
CA ARG A 167 -7.87 -6.83 -0.62
C ARG A 167 -6.50 -7.19 -1.17
N ALA A 168 -5.49 -7.20 -0.29
CA ALA A 168 -4.10 -7.47 -0.61
C ALA A 168 -4.01 -8.42 -1.81
N GLY A 169 -3.62 -7.87 -2.97
CA GLY A 169 -3.15 -8.71 -4.04
C GLY A 169 -1.96 -9.43 -3.46
N GLU A 170 -2.12 -10.72 -3.19
CA GLU A 170 -1.00 -11.64 -3.30
C GLU A 170 -0.26 -11.24 -4.57
N ASP A 171 1.04 -10.99 -4.44
CA ASP A 171 1.90 -10.56 -5.53
C ASP A 171 1.72 -11.50 -6.73
N PHE A 172 0.85 -11.13 -7.67
CA PHE A 172 0.75 -11.82 -8.96
C PHE A 172 1.96 -11.42 -9.77
N VAL A 173 3.09 -12.07 -9.49
CA VAL A 173 4.25 -12.01 -10.34
C VAL A 173 3.87 -12.74 -11.63
N GLN A 174 3.96 -12.06 -12.78
CA GLN A 174 3.66 -12.70 -14.06
C GLN A 174 4.60 -13.90 -14.24
N LEU A 175 4.05 -15.08 -14.53
CA LEU A 175 4.83 -16.30 -14.71
C LEU A 175 5.93 -16.12 -15.78
N SER A 176 5.66 -15.31 -16.82
CA SER A 176 6.61 -14.91 -17.86
C SER A 176 7.86 -14.21 -17.34
N SER A 177 7.79 -13.53 -16.19
CA SER A 177 8.92 -12.86 -15.56
C SER A 177 9.74 -13.79 -14.63
N LEU A 178 9.14 -14.90 -14.19
CA LEU A 178 9.80 -15.90 -13.34
C LEU A 178 10.51 -17.00 -14.14
N ILE A 179 9.99 -17.34 -15.32
CA ILE A 179 10.54 -18.39 -16.19
C ILE A 179 12.01 -18.14 -16.58
N PRO A 180 12.43 -16.93 -17.01
CA PRO A 180 13.83 -16.69 -17.35
C PRO A 180 14.77 -16.96 -16.16
N THR A 181 14.41 -16.49 -14.97
CA THR A 181 15.20 -16.71 -13.75
C THR A 181 15.28 -18.18 -13.36
N ALA A 182 14.19 -18.93 -13.50
CA ALA A 182 14.17 -20.36 -13.23
C ALA A 182 15.00 -21.16 -14.26
N LEU A 183 14.95 -20.78 -15.55
CA LEU A 183 15.75 -21.39 -16.60
C LEU A 183 17.25 -21.10 -16.41
N ASP A 184 17.60 -19.86 -16.07
CA ASP A 184 18.98 -19.48 -15.72
C ASP A 184 19.53 -20.31 -14.54
N GLN A 185 18.68 -20.62 -13.54
CA GLN A 185 19.07 -21.51 -12.44
C GLN A 185 19.28 -22.95 -12.91
N ILE A 186 18.43 -23.47 -13.80
CA ILE A 186 18.58 -24.82 -14.37
C ILE A 186 19.83 -24.92 -15.24
N GLU A 187 20.12 -23.92 -16.06
CA GLU A 187 21.32 -23.88 -16.90
C GLU A 187 22.59 -23.86 -16.05
N LYS A 188 22.61 -23.06 -14.97
CA LYS A 188 23.73 -23.03 -14.02
C LYS A 188 23.91 -24.34 -13.23
N LEU A 189 22.83 -25.09 -13.00
CA LEU A 189 22.92 -26.45 -12.43
C LEU A 189 23.53 -27.45 -13.43
N GLN A 190 23.21 -27.32 -14.72
CA GLN A 190 23.78 -28.17 -15.78
C GLN A 190 25.24 -27.82 -16.13
N SER A 191 25.63 -26.55 -16.07
CA SER A 191 27.00 -26.11 -16.37
C SER A 191 27.98 -26.39 -15.22
N GLY A 192 27.49 -26.81 -14.05
CA GLY A 192 28.31 -27.04 -12.85
C GLY A 192 28.77 -25.76 -12.14
N GLU A 193 28.18 -24.60 -12.46
CA GLU A 193 28.56 -23.29 -11.91
C GLU A 193 27.68 -22.83 -10.73
N LEU A 194 26.57 -23.50 -10.39
CA LEU A 194 25.83 -23.25 -9.15
C LEU A 194 26.31 -24.14 -8.00
N ALA A 195 26.55 -23.46 -6.87
CA ALA A 195 27.16 -23.96 -5.65
C ALA A 195 26.55 -25.28 -5.15
N GLU A 196 27.40 -26.30 -4.98
CA GLU A 196 27.10 -27.43 -4.09
C GLU A 196 26.51 -26.86 -2.80
N GLY A 197 25.37 -27.41 -2.36
CA GLY A 197 24.86 -27.09 -1.03
C GLY A 197 25.94 -27.39 0.01
N ILE A 198 25.81 -26.84 1.22
CA ILE A 198 26.76 -27.12 2.28
C ILE A 198 26.76 -28.63 2.53
N LYS A 199 27.90 -29.29 2.26
CA LYS A 199 28.02 -30.74 2.41
C LYS A 199 27.89 -31.13 3.88
N THR A 200 27.10 -32.16 4.12
CA THR A 200 26.90 -32.73 5.46
C THR A 200 28.09 -33.56 5.92
N GLY A 201 28.92 -34.01 4.97
CA GLY A 201 30.05 -34.91 5.23
C GLY A 201 29.67 -36.39 5.19
N PHE A 202 28.38 -36.71 5.09
CA PHE A 202 27.89 -38.07 4.86
C PHE A 202 27.69 -38.27 3.36
N LYS A 203 28.58 -39.05 2.72
CA LYS A 203 28.58 -39.26 1.26
C LYS A 203 27.22 -39.68 0.70
N ASP A 204 26.53 -40.60 1.39
CA ASP A 204 25.26 -41.13 0.92
C ASP A 204 24.14 -40.08 1.02
N LEU A 205 24.18 -39.24 2.06
CA LEU A 205 23.21 -38.16 2.23
C LEU A 205 23.48 -37.03 1.24
N ASP A 206 24.75 -36.65 1.07
CA ASP A 206 25.18 -35.61 0.13
C ASP A 206 24.88 -36.00 -1.32
N ALA A 207 24.95 -37.30 -1.66
CA ALA A 207 24.54 -37.79 -2.98
C ALA A 207 23.03 -37.68 -3.23
N LEU A 208 22.21 -37.77 -2.17
CA LEU A 208 20.76 -37.68 -2.27
C LEU A 208 20.25 -36.24 -2.23
N THR A 209 20.90 -35.37 -1.46
CA THR A 209 20.45 -33.99 -1.23
C THR A 209 21.21 -32.95 -2.05
N ASN A 210 22.36 -33.33 -2.62
CA ASN A 210 23.33 -32.42 -3.24
C ASN A 210 23.84 -31.33 -2.27
N GLY A 211 23.82 -31.64 -0.96
CA GLY A 211 24.15 -30.72 0.13
C GLY A 211 22.94 -29.91 0.62
N PHE A 212 23.17 -29.08 1.63
CA PHE A 212 22.13 -28.22 2.20
C PHE A 212 22.11 -26.85 1.53
N HIS A 213 20.97 -26.50 0.94
CA HIS A 213 20.78 -25.27 0.19
C HIS A 213 20.19 -24.14 1.07
N PRO A 214 20.67 -22.88 0.92
CA PRO A 214 20.08 -21.72 1.59
C PRO A 214 18.58 -21.56 1.28
N GLY A 215 17.79 -21.21 2.29
CA GLY A 215 16.34 -21.05 2.17
C GLY A 215 15.53 -22.31 2.50
N ASN A 216 16.17 -23.48 2.60
CA ASN A 216 15.50 -24.71 3.02
C ASN A 216 15.42 -24.81 4.55
N MET A 217 14.26 -25.16 5.09
CA MET A 217 14.12 -25.59 6.49
C MET A 217 14.30 -27.12 6.56
N ILE A 218 15.34 -27.57 7.26
CA ILE A 218 15.68 -29.00 7.37
C ILE A 218 15.24 -29.51 8.74
N VAL A 219 14.31 -30.46 8.75
CA VAL A 219 13.77 -31.06 9.97
C VAL A 219 14.30 -32.48 10.13
N ILE A 220 14.97 -32.77 11.25
CA ILE A 220 15.48 -34.10 11.59
C ILE A 220 14.65 -34.64 12.75
N ALA A 221 13.93 -35.74 12.53
CA ALA A 221 13.08 -36.38 13.54
C ALA A 221 13.54 -37.83 13.78
N ALA A 222 13.64 -38.21 15.05
CA ALA A 222 13.99 -39.56 15.49
C ALA A 222 13.13 -39.97 16.69
N ARG A 223 12.93 -41.28 16.87
CA ARG A 223 12.25 -41.82 18.07
C ARG A 223 13.20 -41.78 19.27
N PRO A 224 12.70 -41.49 20.50
CA PRO A 224 13.52 -41.55 21.71
C PRO A 224 14.03 -42.97 21.97
N ALA A 225 15.26 -43.06 22.49
CA ALA A 225 15.91 -44.31 22.90
C ALA A 225 15.56 -44.68 24.36
#